data_AF-W6KDI3-F1
#
_entry.id   AF-W6KDI3-F1
#
_cell.length_a   1.000
_cell.length_b   1.000
_cell.length_c   1.000
_cell.angle_alpha   90.00
_cell.angle_beta   90.00
_cell.angle_gamma   90.00
#
_symmetry.space_group_name_H-M   'P 1'
#
loop_
_entity.id
_entity.type
_entity.pdbx_description
1 polymer ?
#
loop_
_entity_poly.entity_id
_entity_poly.type
_entity_poly.pdbx_seq_one_letter_code
_entity_poly.pdbx_strand_id
1 'polypeptide(L)'
;MTRKLLLTSAIALGLLASTATAWADTLETLERERAVTVDLMLDPELTVPDRMGKLATAQRRLVDLERMVLRDDSLRGKNTRAVRQAFKNYDITFLAHGSVEKNRAMIDNWLDQFGVSTESLMAAKVGRR
;
A
#
# COMPACT_ATOMS: atom_id res chain seq x y z
N MET A 1 -24.96 -9.47 -51.31
CA MET A 1 -25.28 -8.57 -50.19
C MET A 1 -25.19 -9.25 -48.81
N THR A 2 -24.51 -10.40 -48.67
CA THR A 2 -24.59 -11.27 -47.47
C THR A 2 -23.26 -11.43 -46.70
N ARG A 3 -22.10 -11.09 -47.28
CA ARG A 3 -20.80 -11.18 -46.59
C ARG A 3 -20.47 -10.00 -45.67
N LYS A 4 -21.03 -8.81 -45.92
CA LYS A 4 -20.80 -7.61 -45.08
C LYS A 4 -21.58 -7.65 -43.75
N LEU A 5 -22.67 -8.41 -43.65
CA LEU A 5 -23.44 -8.56 -42.41
C LEU A 5 -22.83 -9.55 -41.40
N LEU A 6 -21.99 -10.49 -41.85
CA LEU A 6 -21.34 -11.46 -40.95
C LEU A 6 -20.09 -10.89 -40.26
N LEU A 7 -19.44 -9.91 -40.89
CA LEU A 7 -18.26 -9.23 -40.33
C LEU A 7 -18.62 -8.20 -39.23
N THR A 8 -19.85 -7.69 -39.21
CA THR A 8 -20.31 -6.75 -38.18
C THR A 8 -20.77 -7.45 -36.89
N SER A 9 -21.07 -8.75 -36.92
CA SER A 9 -21.53 -9.49 -35.74
C SER A 9 -20.38 -10.03 -34.88
N ALA A 10 -19.16 -10.15 -35.43
CA ALA A 10 -17.99 -10.64 -34.70
C ALA A 10 -17.31 -9.60 -33.79
N ILE A 11 -17.58 -8.31 -33.97
CA ILE A 11 -16.98 -7.22 -33.17
C ILE A 11 -17.80 -6.95 -31.89
N ALA A 12 -19.08 -7.35 -31.85
CA ALA A 12 -19.95 -7.10 -30.71
C ALA A 12 -19.78 -8.10 -29.54
N LEU A 13 -19.11 -9.24 -29.76
CA LEU A 13 -18.92 -10.27 -28.72
C LEU A 13 -17.67 -10.07 -27.84
N GLY A 14 -16.81 -9.10 -28.15
CA GLY A 14 -15.57 -8.85 -27.40
C GLY A 14 -15.72 -7.95 -26.16
N LEU A 15 -16.85 -7.27 -26.00
CA LEU A 15 -17.06 -6.24 -24.96
C LEU A 15 -17.68 -6.76 -23.65
N LEU A 16 -17.93 -8.06 -23.52
CA LEU A 16 -18.48 -8.66 -22.30
C LEU A 16 -17.46 -9.41 -21.45
N ALA A 17 -16.18 -9.41 -21.84
CA ALA A 17 -15.12 -9.98 -21.01
C ALA A 17 -14.66 -8.94 -19.98
N SER A 18 -14.69 -9.34 -18.71
CA SER A 18 -14.04 -8.73 -17.55
C SER A 18 -14.72 -7.53 -16.86
N THR A 19 -15.94 -7.73 -16.36
CA THR A 19 -16.26 -7.24 -15.00
C THR A 19 -15.90 -8.34 -14.00
N ALA A 20 -14.64 -8.79 -14.00
CA ALA A 20 -14.15 -9.53 -12.85
C ALA A 20 -14.07 -8.51 -11.72
N THR A 21 -15.06 -8.52 -10.83
CA THR A 21 -14.89 -7.92 -9.51
C THR A 21 -13.72 -8.63 -8.87
N ALA A 22 -12.53 -8.05 -8.99
CA ALA A 22 -11.36 -8.51 -8.27
C ALA A 22 -11.67 -8.31 -6.79
N TRP A 23 -12.12 -9.37 -6.12
CA TRP A 23 -12.18 -9.43 -4.67
C TRP A 23 -10.73 -9.45 -4.20
N ALA A 24 -10.16 -8.26 -4.02
CA ALA A 24 -8.83 -8.14 -3.45
C ALA A 24 -8.86 -8.74 -2.04
N ASP A 25 -7.89 -9.62 -1.76
CA ASP A 25 -7.68 -10.16 -0.42
C ASP A 25 -7.50 -8.99 0.58
N THR A 26 -7.83 -9.19 1.85
CA THR A 26 -7.68 -8.13 2.87
C THR A 26 -6.25 -7.59 2.89
N LEU A 27 -5.27 -8.50 2.75
CA LEU A 27 -3.85 -8.17 2.68
C LEU A 27 -3.48 -7.39 1.42
N GLU A 28 -4.03 -7.73 0.26
CA GLU A 28 -3.74 -7.00 -0.99
C GLU A 28 -4.29 -5.57 -0.92
N THR A 29 -5.49 -5.42 -0.34
CA THR A 29 -6.12 -4.12 -0.14
C THR A 29 -5.28 -3.25 0.79
N LEU A 30 -4.78 -3.82 1.89
CA LEU A 30 -3.86 -3.13 2.80
C LEU A 30 -2.58 -2.69 2.07
N GLU A 31 -1.91 -3.59 1.35
CA GLU A 31 -0.67 -3.27 0.65
C GLU A 31 -0.84 -2.16 -0.39
N ARG A 32 -2.00 -2.12 -1.05
CA ARG A 32 -2.35 -1.06 -2.00
C ARG A 32 -2.50 0.30 -1.31
N GLU A 33 -3.27 0.38 -0.22
CA GLU A 33 -3.42 1.62 0.53
C GLU A 33 -2.09 2.07 1.16
N ARG A 34 -1.28 1.12 1.63
CA ARG A 34 0.05 1.39 2.17
C ARG A 34 0.97 1.99 1.11
N ALA A 35 0.98 1.45 -0.11
CA ALA A 35 1.75 2.02 -1.21
C ALA A 35 1.34 3.47 -1.49
N VAL A 36 0.03 3.74 -1.60
CA VAL A 36 -0.49 5.11 -1.77
C VAL A 36 -0.09 6.03 -0.62
N THR A 37 -0.07 5.52 0.60
CA THR A 37 0.34 6.29 1.78
C THR A 37 1.84 6.62 1.75
N VAL A 38 2.69 5.68 1.32
CA VAL A 38 4.12 5.93 1.14
C VAL A 38 4.36 6.96 0.03
N ASP A 39 3.66 6.87 -1.09
CA ASP A 39 3.74 7.88 -2.15
C ASP A 39 3.36 9.27 -1.62
N LEU A 40 2.29 9.35 -0.83
CA LEU A 40 1.86 10.59 -0.18
C LEU A 40 2.91 11.15 0.81
N MET A 41 3.63 10.29 1.52
CA MET A 41 4.73 10.73 2.40
C MET A 41 5.87 11.37 1.62
N LEU A 42 6.17 10.85 0.43
CA LEU A 42 7.34 11.21 -0.37
C LEU A 42 7.05 12.21 -1.50
N ASP A 43 5.77 12.56 -1.73
CA ASP A 43 5.35 13.46 -2.80
C ASP A 43 5.95 14.88 -2.63
N PRO A 44 6.88 15.34 -3.49
CA PRO A 44 7.51 16.65 -3.34
C PRO A 44 6.58 17.83 -3.63
N GLU A 45 5.45 17.60 -4.32
CA GLU A 45 4.54 18.65 -4.77
C GLU A 45 3.57 19.11 -3.68
N LEU A 46 3.51 18.39 -2.55
CA LEU A 46 2.62 18.72 -1.45
C LEU A 46 3.25 19.67 -0.43
N THR A 47 2.50 20.73 -0.11
CA THR A 47 2.81 21.58 1.04
C THR A 47 2.75 20.79 2.35
N VAL A 48 3.48 21.24 3.37
CA VAL A 48 3.50 20.56 4.68
C VAL A 48 2.09 20.44 5.28
N PRO A 49 1.25 21.50 5.33
CA PRO A 49 -0.11 21.39 5.87
C PRO A 49 -0.99 20.40 5.09
N ASP A 50 -0.93 20.42 3.76
CA ASP A 50 -1.72 19.51 2.92
C ASP A 50 -1.30 18.06 3.12
N ARG A 51 0.01 17.80 3.20
CA ARG A 51 0.55 16.47 3.49
C ARG A 51 0.07 15.97 4.84
N MET A 52 0.14 16.79 5.89
CA MET A 52 -0.31 16.40 7.23
C MET A 52 -1.81 16.06 7.25
N GLY A 53 -2.66 16.86 6.61
CA GLY A 53 -4.09 16.61 6.53
C GLY A 53 -4.43 15.30 5.79
N LYS A 54 -3.77 15.07 4.64
CA LYS A 54 -3.92 13.84 3.87
C LYS A 54 -3.39 12.62 4.62
N LEU A 55 -2.23 12.72 5.27
CA LEU A 55 -1.64 11.63 6.06
C LEU A 55 -2.49 11.25 7.26
N ALA A 56 -3.09 12.22 7.96
CA ALA A 56 -4.02 11.92 9.06
C ALA A 56 -5.24 11.12 8.59
N THR A 57 -5.71 11.37 7.36
CA THR A 57 -6.81 10.60 6.75
C THR A 57 -6.35 9.20 6.34
N ALA A 58 -5.19 9.10 5.68
CA ALA A 58 -4.60 7.83 5.28
C ALA A 58 -4.28 6.93 6.49
N GLN A 59 -3.77 7.50 7.58
CA GLN A 59 -3.49 6.78 8.82
C GLN A 59 -4.74 6.09 9.38
N ARG A 60 -5.88 6.79 9.44
CA ARG A 60 -7.15 6.19 9.91
C ARG A 60 -7.57 5.02 9.03
N ARG A 61 -7.49 5.18 7.71
CA ARG A 61 -7.82 4.10 6.75
C ARG A 61 -6.88 2.90 6.91
N LEU A 62 -5.58 3.15 7.07
CA LEU A 62 -4.60 2.09 7.32
C LEU A 62 -4.91 1.34 8.60
N VAL A 63 -5.21 2.01 9.71
CA VAL A 63 -5.58 1.34 10.97
C VAL A 63 -6.78 0.40 10.78
N ASP A 64 -7.79 0.82 10.03
CA ASP A 64 -8.96 -0.01 9.77
C ASP A 64 -8.61 -1.23 8.89
N LEU A 65 -7.81 -1.05 7.83
CA LEU A 65 -7.34 -2.13 6.96
C LEU A 65 -6.42 -3.11 7.69
N GLU A 66 -5.50 -2.60 8.50
CA GLU A 66 -4.63 -3.40 9.35
C GLU A 66 -5.45 -4.26 10.31
N ARG A 67 -6.47 -3.69 10.95
CA ARG A 67 -7.39 -4.43 11.80
C ARG A 67 -8.18 -5.50 11.04
N MET A 68 -8.60 -5.22 9.81
CA MET A 68 -9.25 -6.22 8.95
C MET A 68 -8.30 -7.39 8.65
N VAL A 69 -7.05 -7.11 8.27
CA VAL A 69 -6.02 -8.12 7.98
C VAL A 69 -5.69 -8.97 9.22
N LEU A 70 -5.49 -8.34 10.37
CA LEU A 70 -5.17 -9.04 11.62
C LEU A 70 -6.33 -9.94 12.11
N ARG A 71 -7.56 -9.65 11.70
CA ARG A 71 -8.76 -10.41 12.05
C ARG A 71 -9.20 -11.38 10.96
N ASP A 72 -8.52 -11.39 9.81
CA ASP A 72 -8.87 -12.26 8.70
C ASP A 72 -8.41 -13.70 8.98
N ASP A 73 -9.37 -14.53 9.40
CA ASP A 73 -9.12 -15.94 9.69
C ASP A 73 -8.68 -16.74 8.45
N SER A 74 -8.98 -16.26 7.23
CA SER A 74 -8.56 -16.92 5.99
C SER A 74 -7.05 -16.88 5.75
N LEU A 75 -6.34 -15.96 6.43
CA LEU A 75 -4.88 -15.86 6.39
C LEU A 75 -4.19 -16.86 7.32
N ARG A 76 -4.91 -17.45 8.28
CA ARG A 76 -4.34 -18.44 9.20
C ARG A 76 -3.95 -19.71 8.45
N GLY A 77 -2.69 -20.12 8.58
CA GLY A 77 -2.15 -21.28 7.87
C GLY A 77 -1.90 -21.06 6.37
N LYS A 78 -2.22 -19.88 5.81
CA LYS A 78 -1.98 -19.54 4.41
C LYS A 78 -0.50 -19.25 4.18
N ASN A 79 0.23 -20.21 3.63
CA ASN A 79 1.69 -20.12 3.45
C ASN A 79 2.11 -19.48 2.11
N THR A 80 1.36 -18.50 1.61
CA THR A 80 1.78 -17.77 0.40
C THR A 80 2.98 -16.87 0.71
N ARG A 81 3.80 -16.57 -0.30
CA ARG A 81 4.96 -15.67 -0.13
C ARG A 81 4.54 -14.30 0.39
N ALA A 82 3.41 -13.76 -0.11
CA ALA A 82 2.88 -12.47 0.30
C ALA A 82 2.54 -12.45 1.80
N VAL A 83 1.74 -13.41 2.26
CA VAL A 83 1.37 -13.53 3.69
C VAL A 83 2.62 -13.72 4.57
N ARG A 84 3.55 -14.61 4.20
CA ARG A 84 4.79 -14.77 4.96
C ARG A 84 5.58 -13.47 5.08
N GLN A 85 5.73 -12.74 3.97
CA GLN A 85 6.53 -11.50 3.97
C GLN A 85 5.85 -10.39 4.77
N ALA A 86 4.52 -10.27 4.64
CA ALA A 86 3.71 -9.31 5.38
C ALA A 86 3.90 -9.46 6.89
N PHE A 87 3.71 -10.67 7.42
CA PHE A 87 3.85 -10.93 8.86
C PHE A 87 5.32 -10.99 9.32
N LYS A 88 6.27 -11.34 8.45
CA LYS A 88 7.71 -11.28 8.78
C LYS A 88 8.19 -9.84 8.94
N ASN A 89 7.68 -8.90 8.13
CA ASN A 89 8.03 -7.49 8.17
C ASN A 89 6.87 -6.67 8.76
N TYR A 90 6.51 -7.01 10.00
CA TYR A 90 5.35 -6.44 10.67
C TYR A 90 5.36 -4.90 10.69
N ASP A 91 6.48 -4.30 11.08
CA ASP A 91 6.63 -2.84 11.21
C ASP A 91 6.48 -2.05 9.90
N ILE A 92 6.76 -2.70 8.77
CA ILE A 92 6.60 -2.10 7.45
C ILE A 92 5.17 -2.32 6.95
N THR A 93 4.62 -3.50 7.16
CA THR A 93 3.30 -3.90 6.65
C THR A 93 2.17 -3.21 7.42
N PHE A 94 2.24 -3.26 8.75
CA PHE A 94 1.30 -2.64 9.69
C PHE A 94 1.85 -1.28 10.12
N LEU A 95 2.10 -0.43 9.13
CA LEU A 95 2.80 0.85 9.27
C LEU A 95 2.15 1.78 10.31
N ALA A 96 0.82 1.86 10.31
CA ALA A 96 0.10 2.72 11.24
C ALA A 96 0.21 2.15 12.67
N HIS A 97 0.00 0.85 12.86
CA HIS A 97 0.20 0.18 14.15
C HIS A 97 1.62 0.39 14.69
N GLY A 98 2.64 0.07 13.89
CA GLY A 98 4.04 0.21 14.29
C GLY A 98 4.42 1.65 14.64
N SER A 99 3.87 2.63 13.92
CA SER A 99 4.09 4.05 14.26
C SER A 99 3.51 4.43 15.63
N VAL A 100 2.31 3.93 15.95
CA VAL A 100 1.64 4.22 17.23
C VAL A 100 2.33 3.49 18.38
N GLU A 101 2.69 2.22 18.20
CA GLU A 101 3.42 1.43 19.21
C GLU A 101 4.75 2.07 19.60
N LYS A 102 5.46 2.65 18.63
CA LYS A 102 6.76 3.32 18.86
C LYS A 102 6.65 4.79 19.19
N ASN A 103 5.43 5.36 19.18
CA ASN A 103 5.18 6.79 19.35
C ASN A 103 6.02 7.67 18.40
N ARG A 104 6.08 7.28 17.13
CA ARG A 104 6.82 7.99 16.06
C ARG A 104 5.89 8.42 14.95
N ALA A 105 6.26 9.45 14.19
CA ALA A 105 5.56 9.74 12.95
C ALA A 105 5.67 8.54 12.00
N MET A 106 4.64 8.31 11.18
CA MET A 106 4.62 7.17 10.25
C MET A 106 5.82 7.18 9.29
N ILE A 107 6.23 8.36 8.82
CA ILE A 107 7.38 8.49 7.92
C ILE A 107 8.71 8.14 8.63
N ASP A 108 8.88 8.56 9.87
CA ASP A 108 10.07 8.25 10.67
C ASP A 108 10.14 6.76 10.94
N ASN A 109 9.03 6.15 11.38
CA ASN A 109 8.97 4.70 11.58
C ASN A 109 9.28 3.93 10.29
N TRP A 110 8.80 4.40 9.14
CA TRP A 110 9.07 3.77 7.85
C TRP A 110 10.55 3.88 7.46
N LEU A 111 11.14 5.06 7.53
CA LEU A 111 12.55 5.32 7.19
C LEU A 111 13.51 4.56 8.11
N ASP A 112 13.18 4.45 9.40
CA ASP A 112 13.96 3.69 10.38
C ASP A 112 14.09 2.21 9.97
N GLN A 113 13.06 1.62 9.35
CA GLN A 113 13.13 0.22 8.85
C GLN A 113 14.13 0.05 7.71
N PHE A 114 14.50 1.13 7.02
CA PHE A 114 15.54 1.14 5.98
C PHE A 114 16.89 1.65 6.50
N GLY A 115 17.04 1.79 7.83
CA GLY A 115 18.26 2.28 8.45
C GLY A 115 18.48 3.79 8.31
N VAL A 116 17.44 4.53 7.94
CA VAL A 116 17.46 5.99 7.85
C VAL A 116 16.77 6.56 9.09
N SER A 117 17.57 6.83 10.12
CA SER A 117 17.13 7.54 11.33
C SER A 117 17.71 8.95 11.38
N THR A 118 17.15 9.82 12.22
CA THR A 118 17.70 11.16 12.49
C THR A 118 19.18 11.09 12.90
N GLU A 119 19.55 10.15 13.78
CA GLU A 119 20.94 9.96 14.21
C GLU A 119 21.83 9.54 13.04
N SER A 120 21.35 8.63 12.19
CA SER A 120 22.10 8.19 11.00
C SER A 120 22.33 9.34 10.01
N LEU A 121 21.32 10.21 9.83
CA LEU A 121 21.39 11.37 8.96
C LEU A 121 22.32 12.45 9.53
N MET A 122 22.29 12.67 10.84
CA MET A 122 23.17 13.65 11.51
C MET A 122 24.63 13.17 11.58
N ALA A 123 24.85 11.85 11.66
CA ALA A 123 26.18 11.25 11.60
C ALA A 123 26.72 11.12 10.16
N ALA A 124 25.85 11.20 9.15
CA ALA A 124 26.25 11.07 7.75
C ALA A 124 27.15 12.23 7.33
N LYS A 125 28.39 11.91 6.94
CA LYS A 125 29.32 12.89 6.36
C LYS A 125 29.11 12.98 4.85
N VAL A 126 28.82 14.18 4.36
CA VAL A 126 28.74 14.43 2.90
C VAL A 126 30.12 14.18 2.27
N GLY A 127 30.25 13.07 1.54
CA GLY A 127 31.39 12.83 0.65
C GLY A 127 31.15 13.57 -0.66
N ARG A 128 31.88 14.65 -0.91
CA ARG A 128 31.88 15.32 -2.22
C ARG A 128 32.53 14.35 -3.22
N ARG A 129 31.76 13.84 -4.18
CA ARG A 129 32.27 13.11 -5.35
C ARG A 129 32.27 14.05 -6.55
#